data_AF-A0A932GAC4-F1
#
_entry.id   AF-A0A932GAC4-F1
#
_cell.length_a   1.000
_cell.length_b   1.000
_cell.length_c   1.000
_cell.angle_alpha   90.00
_cell.angle_beta   90.00
_cell.angle_gamma   90.00
#
_symmetry.space_group_name_H-M   'P 1'
#
loop_
_entity.id
_entity.type
_entity.pdbx_description
1 polymer ?
#
loop_
_entity_poly.entity_id
_entity_poly.type
_entity_poly.pdbx_seq_one_letter_code
_entity_poly.pdbx_strand_id
1 'polypeptide(L)'
;MNVQEIAEQVVTKNLRIGAGDQVLIATHDHTIPLAEALAAACYRVGAIPLVRLFTDGLYRTMLSEIPDDVLRKVPTPLLAAYDHYTADIALSGPKDPAIFEGTSPARMAAMYHASRPITDKARERKVRSAWLMTGHATPERGRRYGVDHRAWEDFINEGLSADPSELASAGQRLANVLRGGKQVRITGPGTDLTVNLIGRQPQVQDGIVDEQDLAIGNRQGFLPTGFVRVA
;
A
#
# COMPACT_ATOMS: atom_id res chain seq x y z
N MET A 1 11.98 -9.30 -11.16
CA MET A 1 12.94 -9.21 -10.04
C MET A 1 12.73 -10.37 -9.09
N ASN A 2 13.77 -10.83 -8.41
CA ASN A 2 13.62 -11.74 -7.28
C ASN A 2 13.13 -10.98 -6.03
N VAL A 3 12.76 -11.73 -4.98
CA VAL A 3 12.22 -11.18 -3.73
C VAL A 3 13.20 -10.20 -3.05
N GLN A 4 14.51 -10.45 -3.13
CA GLN A 4 15.54 -9.61 -2.53
C GLN A 4 15.66 -8.26 -3.26
N GLU A 5 15.65 -8.26 -4.59
CA GLU A 5 15.66 -7.06 -5.42
C GLU A 5 14.44 -6.18 -5.17
N ILE A 6 13.24 -6.79 -5.06
CA ILE A 6 12.01 -6.05 -4.69
C ILE A 6 12.18 -5.40 -3.32
N ALA A 7 12.65 -6.16 -2.33
CA ALA A 7 12.84 -5.65 -0.99
C ALA A 7 13.84 -4.48 -0.94
N GLU A 8 14.97 -4.59 -1.64
CA GLU A 8 15.98 -3.54 -1.72
C GLU A 8 15.44 -2.28 -2.40
N GLN A 9 14.70 -2.42 -3.51
CA GLN A 9 14.07 -1.30 -4.19
C GLN A 9 13.05 -0.59 -3.28
N VAL A 10 12.18 -1.36 -2.61
CA VAL A 10 11.15 -0.79 -1.71
C VAL A 10 11.79 -0.02 -0.56
N VAL A 11 12.82 -0.60 0.07
CA VAL A 11 13.51 0.02 1.21
C VAL A 11 14.30 1.26 0.78
N THR A 12 15.13 1.15 -0.27
CA THR A 12 16.10 2.19 -0.60
C THR A 12 15.59 3.25 -1.56
N LYS A 13 14.79 2.87 -2.57
CA LYS A 13 14.29 3.79 -3.60
C LYS A 13 12.90 4.31 -3.26
N ASN A 14 11.96 3.43 -2.96
CA ASN A 14 10.56 3.83 -2.75
C ASN A 14 10.36 4.59 -1.44
N LEU A 15 10.81 4.03 -0.32
CA LEU A 15 10.62 4.67 1.00
C LEU A 15 11.83 5.47 1.48
N ARG A 16 12.99 5.34 0.81
CA ARG A 16 14.26 5.97 1.21
C ARG A 16 14.57 5.74 2.70
N ILE A 17 14.37 4.49 3.13
CA ILE A 17 14.66 4.05 4.50
C ILE A 17 16.18 4.08 4.71
N GLY A 18 16.61 4.61 5.85
CA GLY A 18 18.01 4.73 6.22
C GLY A 18 18.28 4.50 7.70
N ALA A 19 19.50 4.78 8.12
CA ALA A 19 19.92 4.59 9.50
C ALA A 19 19.03 5.38 10.47
N GLY A 20 18.56 4.70 11.53
CA GLY A 20 17.69 5.30 12.55
C GLY A 20 16.18 5.17 12.27
N ASP A 21 15.78 4.73 11.07
CA ASP A 21 14.38 4.45 10.79
C ASP A 21 13.84 3.27 11.62
N GLN A 22 12.61 3.41 12.10
CA GLN A 22 11.86 2.36 12.77
C GLN A 22 10.71 1.95 11.84
N VAL A 23 10.72 0.69 11.40
CA VAL A 23 9.89 0.26 10.26
C VAL A 23 8.90 -0.81 10.71
N LEU A 24 7.60 -0.59 10.51
CA LEU A 24 6.60 -1.65 10.69
C LEU A 24 6.41 -2.41 9.36
N ILE A 25 6.56 -3.73 9.37
CA ILE A 25 6.27 -4.60 8.21
C ILE A 25 5.06 -5.46 8.55
N ALA A 26 3.89 -5.13 7.99
CA ALA A 26 2.67 -5.90 8.15
C ALA A 26 2.55 -6.96 7.05
N THR A 27 2.46 -8.23 7.45
CA THR A 27 2.51 -9.39 6.54
C THR A 27 1.42 -10.41 6.86
N HIS A 28 1.14 -11.28 5.89
CA HIS A 28 0.30 -12.45 6.02
C HIS A 28 1.15 -13.71 5.86
N ASP A 29 0.61 -14.85 6.27
CA ASP A 29 1.26 -16.17 6.18
C ASP A 29 1.93 -16.46 4.83
N HIS A 30 1.27 -16.18 3.73
CA HIS A 30 1.76 -16.40 2.37
C HIS A 30 2.74 -15.32 1.86
N THR A 31 2.91 -14.21 2.58
CA THR A 31 3.86 -13.13 2.23
C THR A 31 5.08 -13.06 3.14
N ILE A 32 5.22 -14.01 4.08
CA ILE A 32 6.37 -14.09 4.99
C ILE A 32 7.72 -14.03 4.25
N PRO A 33 7.96 -14.76 3.14
CA PRO A 33 9.26 -14.70 2.46
C PRO A 33 9.66 -13.28 2.01
N LEU A 34 8.69 -12.48 1.56
CA LEU A 34 8.93 -11.08 1.18
C LEU A 34 9.10 -10.18 2.41
N ALA A 35 8.37 -10.44 3.49
CA ALA A 35 8.53 -9.70 4.75
C ALA A 35 9.93 -9.90 5.35
N GLU A 36 10.46 -11.13 5.31
CA GLU A 36 11.82 -11.44 5.77
C GLU A 36 12.86 -10.73 4.91
N ALA A 37 12.68 -10.70 3.59
CA ALA A 37 13.59 -9.97 2.70
C ALA A 37 13.56 -8.46 2.94
N LEU A 38 12.38 -7.88 3.17
CA LEU A 38 12.23 -6.46 3.54
C LEU A 38 12.88 -6.15 4.88
N ALA A 39 12.70 -7.00 5.89
CA ALA A 39 13.35 -6.83 7.19
C ALA A 39 14.88 -6.90 7.06
N ALA A 40 15.39 -7.87 6.29
CA ALA A 40 16.82 -7.99 6.02
C ALA A 40 17.37 -6.75 5.30
N ALA A 41 16.66 -6.21 4.30
CA ALA A 41 17.03 -4.98 3.61
C ALA A 41 17.03 -3.77 4.57
N CYS A 42 16.07 -3.66 5.49
CA CYS A 42 16.06 -2.62 6.53
C CYS A 42 17.30 -2.70 7.43
N TYR A 43 17.64 -3.90 7.93
CA TYR A 43 18.83 -4.07 8.77
C TYR A 43 20.13 -3.68 8.03
N ARG A 44 20.24 -4.01 6.74
CA ARG A 44 21.42 -3.67 5.92
C ARG A 44 21.67 -2.16 5.80
N VAL A 45 20.62 -1.34 5.87
CA VAL A 45 20.72 0.13 5.82
C VAL A 45 20.74 0.79 7.20
N GLY A 46 20.80 -0.01 8.28
CA GLY A 46 20.84 0.50 9.66
C GLY A 46 19.48 0.90 10.24
N ALA A 47 18.38 0.50 9.60
CA ALA A 47 17.03 0.65 10.12
C ALA A 47 16.64 -0.55 11.00
N ILE A 48 15.64 -0.35 11.87
CA ILE A 48 15.14 -1.38 12.79
C ILE A 48 13.70 -1.75 12.41
N PRO A 49 13.47 -2.92 11.78
CA PRO A 49 12.14 -3.40 11.45
C PRO A 49 11.46 -4.11 12.63
N LEU A 50 10.12 -4.04 12.66
CA LEU A 50 9.23 -4.92 13.42
C LEU A 50 8.28 -5.59 12.44
N VAL A 51 8.31 -6.92 12.38
CA VAL A 51 7.40 -7.69 11.52
C VAL A 51 6.15 -8.07 12.31
N ARG A 52 4.98 -7.64 11.82
CA ARG A 52 3.67 -7.96 12.38
C ARG A 52 2.94 -8.94 11.46
N LEU A 53 2.77 -10.16 11.94
CA LEU A 53 2.02 -11.21 11.26
C LEU A 53 0.53 -11.09 11.53
N PHE A 54 -0.26 -11.26 10.48
CA PHE A 54 -1.70 -11.36 10.55
C PHE A 54 -2.18 -12.45 9.59
N THR A 55 -2.80 -13.50 10.11
CA THR A 55 -3.13 -14.69 9.30
C THR A 55 -4.60 -14.73 8.91
N ASP A 56 -4.92 -15.39 7.81
CA ASP A 56 -6.30 -15.66 7.40
C ASP A 56 -7.07 -16.42 8.49
N GLY A 57 -6.42 -17.31 9.24
CA GLY A 57 -7.02 -18.00 10.38
C GLY A 57 -7.49 -17.05 11.48
N LEU A 58 -6.61 -16.13 11.91
CA LEU A 58 -6.97 -15.11 12.89
C LEU A 58 -8.06 -14.19 12.36
N TYR A 59 -7.96 -13.80 11.09
CA TYR A 59 -8.96 -12.95 10.45
C TYR A 59 -10.34 -13.60 10.44
N ARG A 60 -10.40 -14.91 10.18
CA ARG A 60 -11.65 -15.67 10.17
C ARG A 60 -12.29 -15.66 11.54
N THR A 61 -11.53 -16.00 12.59
CA THR A 61 -12.02 -15.96 13.98
C THR A 61 -12.52 -14.56 14.35
N MET A 62 -11.77 -13.51 13.99
CA MET A 62 -12.23 -12.12 14.19
C MET A 62 -13.55 -11.85 13.48
N LEU A 63 -13.74 -12.37 12.26
CA LEU A 63 -14.94 -12.12 11.48
C LEU A 63 -16.14 -12.98 11.88
N SER A 64 -15.95 -14.19 12.41
CA SER A 64 -17.05 -15.11 12.72
C SER A 64 -17.40 -15.26 14.20
N GLU A 65 -16.43 -15.09 15.10
CA GLU A 65 -16.59 -15.51 16.52
C GLU A 65 -16.50 -14.34 17.50
N ILE A 66 -15.68 -13.33 17.21
CA ILE A 66 -15.40 -12.26 18.18
C ILE A 66 -16.56 -11.26 18.24
N PRO A 67 -17.01 -10.83 19.44
CA PRO A 67 -18.01 -9.77 19.57
C PRO A 67 -17.59 -8.42 18.98
N ASP A 68 -18.53 -7.69 18.38
CA ASP A 68 -18.26 -6.41 17.71
C ASP A 68 -17.72 -5.33 18.66
N ASP A 69 -18.12 -5.35 19.94
CA ASP A 69 -17.63 -4.41 20.97
C ASP A 69 -16.15 -4.66 21.32
N VAL A 70 -15.68 -5.90 21.22
CA VAL A 70 -14.27 -6.26 21.35
C VAL A 70 -13.51 -5.83 20.10
N LEU A 71 -14.03 -6.12 18.90
CA LEU A 71 -13.41 -5.72 17.62
C LEU A 71 -13.27 -4.19 17.47
N ARG A 72 -14.12 -3.43 18.16
CA ARG A 72 -14.10 -1.96 18.16
C ARG A 72 -12.98 -1.36 19.03
N LYS A 73 -12.37 -2.15 19.92
CA LYS A 73 -11.33 -1.68 20.84
C LYS A 73 -10.03 -1.43 20.09
N VAL A 74 -9.46 -0.25 20.35
CA VAL A 74 -8.18 0.15 19.76
C VAL A 74 -7.07 -0.70 20.38
N PRO A 75 -6.19 -1.33 19.58
CA PRO A 75 -5.05 -2.05 20.11
C PRO A 75 -4.00 -1.02 20.59
N THR A 76 -4.09 -0.65 21.88
CA THR A 76 -3.28 0.41 22.48
C THR A 76 -1.77 0.20 22.38
N PRO A 77 -1.21 -1.04 22.43
CA PRO A 77 0.23 -1.22 22.22
C PRO A 77 0.66 -0.85 20.79
N LEU A 78 -0.15 -1.18 19.78
CA LEU A 78 0.14 -0.82 18.39
C LEU A 78 0.00 0.70 18.18
N LEU A 79 -1.01 1.33 18.79
CA LEU A 79 -1.15 2.78 18.76
C LEU A 79 0.09 3.48 19.35
N ALA A 80 0.57 3.01 20.50
CA ALA A 80 1.79 3.54 21.13
C ALA A 80 3.05 3.28 20.30
N ALA A 81 3.14 2.13 19.62
CA ALA A 81 4.29 1.82 18.76
C ALA A 81 4.41 2.81 17.57
N TYR A 82 3.28 3.34 17.08
CA TYR A 82 3.28 4.40 16.06
C TYR A 82 3.85 5.74 16.53
N ASP A 83 4.13 5.91 17.83
CA ASP A 83 4.96 7.03 18.30
C ASP A 83 6.45 6.86 17.97
N HIS A 84 6.87 5.69 17.50
CA HIS A 84 8.27 5.42 17.17
C HIS A 84 8.49 5.15 15.69
N TYR A 85 7.49 4.63 14.98
CA TYR A 85 7.62 4.33 13.55
C TYR A 85 7.84 5.58 12.70
N THR A 86 8.74 5.45 11.73
CA THR A 86 9.04 6.46 10.70
C THR A 86 8.62 5.99 9.31
N ALA A 87 8.47 4.66 9.13
CA ALA A 87 7.91 4.06 7.93
C ALA A 87 7.06 2.81 8.26
N ASP A 88 6.11 2.49 7.38
CA ASP A 88 5.43 1.21 7.37
C ASP A 88 5.32 0.60 5.97
N ILE A 89 5.27 -0.73 5.93
CA ILE A 89 5.16 -1.53 4.71
C ILE A 89 4.06 -2.55 4.93
N ALA A 90 3.03 -2.54 4.08
CA ALA A 90 1.93 -3.48 4.13
C ALA A 90 1.98 -4.38 2.90
N LEU A 91 2.13 -5.69 3.10
CA LEU A 91 2.16 -6.69 2.03
C LEU A 91 0.77 -7.14 1.57
N SER A 92 -0.28 -6.53 2.13
CA SER A 92 -1.68 -6.82 1.84
C SER A 92 -2.07 -8.30 2.04
N GLY A 93 -3.37 -8.54 1.98
CA GLY A 93 -4.06 -9.79 2.32
C GLY A 93 -5.51 -9.45 2.68
N PRO A 94 -6.35 -10.42 3.07
CA PRO A 94 -6.07 -11.86 3.23
C PRO A 94 -5.82 -12.58 1.90
N LYS A 95 -5.31 -13.82 1.99
CA LYS A 95 -5.02 -14.68 0.84
C LYS A 95 -6.28 -14.98 0.04
N ASP A 96 -7.33 -15.43 0.73
CA ASP A 96 -8.62 -15.75 0.14
C ASP A 96 -9.67 -14.67 0.47
N PRO A 97 -10.18 -13.91 -0.53
CA PRO A 97 -11.25 -12.94 -0.29
C PRO A 97 -12.57 -13.57 0.16
N ALA A 98 -12.78 -14.88 0.04
CA ALA A 98 -13.99 -15.56 0.52
C ALA A 98 -14.20 -15.42 2.03
N ILE A 99 -13.14 -15.09 2.78
CA ILE A 99 -13.22 -14.83 4.22
C ILE A 99 -14.16 -13.67 4.60
N PHE A 100 -14.41 -12.76 3.66
CA PHE A 100 -15.35 -11.65 3.85
C PHE A 100 -16.81 -12.03 3.59
N GLU A 101 -17.09 -13.20 3.02
CA GLU A 101 -18.45 -13.64 2.73
C GLU A 101 -19.26 -13.78 4.02
N GLY A 102 -20.48 -13.24 4.02
CA GLY A 102 -21.35 -13.25 5.19
C GLY A 102 -20.94 -12.29 6.31
N THR A 103 -19.87 -11.51 6.15
CA THR A 103 -19.49 -10.49 7.15
C THR A 103 -20.46 -9.30 7.11
N SER A 104 -20.98 -8.91 8.28
CA SER A 104 -21.90 -7.78 8.39
C SER A 104 -21.18 -6.42 8.21
N PRO A 105 -21.84 -5.39 7.65
CA PRO A 105 -21.28 -4.03 7.59
C PRO A 105 -20.92 -3.46 8.97
N ALA A 106 -21.70 -3.79 10.01
CA ALA A 106 -21.44 -3.35 11.38
C ALA A 106 -20.12 -3.89 11.93
N ARG A 107 -19.79 -5.14 11.59
CA ARG A 107 -18.53 -5.78 11.96
C ARG A 107 -17.33 -5.14 11.26
N MET A 108 -17.43 -4.89 9.96
CA MET A 108 -16.41 -4.15 9.21
C MET A 108 -16.19 -2.75 9.80
N ALA A 109 -17.28 -2.06 10.17
CA ALA A 109 -17.22 -0.76 10.81
C ALA A 109 -16.55 -0.80 12.20
N ALA A 110 -16.75 -1.88 12.97
CA ALA A 110 -16.07 -2.07 14.26
C ALA A 110 -14.55 -2.19 14.09
N MET A 111 -14.10 -3.02 13.15
CA MET A 111 -12.67 -3.17 12.85
C MET A 111 -12.05 -1.86 12.32
N TYR A 112 -12.78 -1.14 11.45
CA TYR A 112 -12.35 0.18 10.98
C TYR A 112 -12.25 1.18 12.12
N HIS A 113 -13.21 1.19 13.06
CA HIS A 113 -13.17 2.05 14.23
C HIS A 113 -11.91 1.80 15.08
N ALA A 114 -11.53 0.53 15.29
CA ALA A 114 -10.32 0.19 16.03
C ALA A 114 -9.03 0.66 15.35
N SER A 115 -8.98 0.70 14.01
CA SER A 115 -7.79 1.12 13.26
C SER A 115 -7.67 2.64 13.08
N ARG A 116 -8.79 3.39 13.14
CA ARG A 116 -8.81 4.84 12.89
C ARG A 116 -7.77 5.63 13.70
N PRO A 117 -7.65 5.46 15.04
CA PRO A 117 -6.65 6.21 15.81
C PRO A 117 -5.22 5.93 15.38
N ILE A 118 -4.93 4.71 14.91
CA ILE A 118 -3.60 4.33 14.40
C ILE A 118 -3.34 5.05 13.07
N THR A 119 -4.30 5.05 12.16
CA THR A 119 -4.18 5.79 10.88
C THR A 119 -4.03 7.29 11.11
N ASP A 120 -4.77 7.86 12.07
CA ASP A 120 -4.67 9.26 12.43
C ASP A 120 -3.29 9.60 13.02
N LYS A 121 -2.76 8.73 13.90
CA LYS A 121 -1.40 8.85 14.47
C LYS A 121 -0.32 8.76 13.40
N ALA A 122 -0.41 7.79 12.49
CA ALA A 122 0.51 7.65 11.36
C ALA A 122 0.52 8.91 10.48
N ARG A 123 -0.66 9.49 10.22
CA ARG A 123 -0.82 10.74 9.49
C ARG A 123 -0.17 11.92 10.23
N GLU A 124 -0.46 12.10 11.51
CA GLU A 124 0.11 13.15 12.36
C GLU A 124 1.64 13.08 12.36
N ARG A 125 2.18 11.87 12.46
CA ARG A 125 3.61 11.58 12.51
C ARG A 125 4.31 11.57 11.15
N LYS A 126 3.55 11.76 10.06
CA LYS A 126 4.06 11.71 8.69
C LYS A 126 4.83 10.43 8.37
N VAL A 127 4.34 9.30 8.88
CA VAL A 127 4.91 7.97 8.59
C VAL A 127 4.85 7.73 7.08
N ARG A 128 5.98 7.34 6.49
CA ARG A 128 6.08 6.97 5.06
C ARG A 128 5.56 5.55 4.88
N SER A 129 4.69 5.32 3.91
CA SER A 129 3.99 4.04 3.77
C SER A 129 4.13 3.44 2.38
N ALA A 130 4.38 2.13 2.29
CA ALA A 130 4.29 1.37 1.05
C ALA A 130 3.24 0.27 1.15
N TRP A 131 2.32 0.20 0.19
CA TRP A 131 1.30 -0.84 0.07
C TRP A 131 1.62 -1.72 -1.12
N LEU A 132 2.15 -2.92 -0.87
CA LEU A 132 2.52 -3.87 -1.91
C LEU A 132 1.34 -4.79 -2.21
N MET A 133 0.87 -4.77 -3.45
CA MET A 133 -0.23 -5.60 -3.91
C MET A 133 0.15 -7.07 -4.13
N THR A 134 1.41 -7.44 -3.91
CA THR A 134 1.91 -8.81 -4.06
C THR A 134 1.10 -9.82 -3.24
N GLY A 135 0.66 -9.48 -2.02
CA GLY A 135 -0.18 -10.39 -1.21
C GLY A 135 -1.60 -10.59 -1.73
N HIS A 136 -1.99 -9.95 -2.83
CA HIS A 136 -3.26 -10.23 -3.49
C HIS A 136 -3.13 -11.21 -4.66
N ALA A 137 -1.94 -11.38 -5.24
CA ALA A 137 -1.72 -12.33 -6.33
C ALA A 137 -1.67 -13.76 -5.77
N THR A 138 -2.85 -14.32 -5.49
CA THR A 138 -3.01 -15.65 -4.87
C THR A 138 -3.87 -16.57 -5.74
N PRO A 139 -3.65 -17.89 -5.72
CA PRO A 139 -4.47 -18.82 -6.48
C PRO A 139 -5.96 -18.75 -6.12
N GLU A 140 -6.27 -18.53 -4.84
CA GLU A 140 -7.63 -18.38 -4.31
C GLU A 140 -8.32 -17.16 -4.93
N ARG A 141 -7.63 -16.01 -4.92
CA ARG A 141 -8.17 -14.77 -5.47
C ARG A 141 -8.28 -14.82 -7.00
N GLY A 142 -7.29 -15.40 -7.68
CA GLY A 142 -7.31 -15.62 -9.14
C GLY A 142 -8.54 -16.43 -9.57
N ARG A 143 -8.81 -17.58 -8.92
CA ARG A 143 -10.01 -18.39 -9.18
C ARG A 143 -11.30 -17.60 -9.01
N ARG A 144 -11.40 -16.80 -7.94
CA ARG A 144 -12.61 -16.02 -7.66
C ARG A 144 -12.85 -14.91 -8.68
N TYR A 145 -11.79 -14.25 -9.13
CA TYR A 145 -11.90 -13.13 -10.06
C TYR A 145 -11.92 -13.58 -11.54
N GLY A 146 -11.74 -14.87 -11.80
CA GLY A 146 -11.63 -15.40 -13.17
C GLY A 146 -10.34 -14.97 -13.86
N VAL A 147 -9.26 -14.78 -13.10
CA VAL A 147 -7.95 -14.35 -13.58
C VAL A 147 -6.96 -15.49 -13.39
N ASP A 148 -6.11 -15.75 -14.39
CA ASP A 148 -5.01 -16.69 -14.25
C ASP A 148 -4.01 -16.18 -13.20
N HIS A 149 -3.77 -17.00 -12.18
CA HIS A 149 -2.91 -16.65 -11.06
C HIS A 149 -1.49 -16.32 -11.49
N ARG A 150 -0.89 -17.13 -12.38
CA ARG A 150 0.51 -16.96 -12.78
C ARG A 150 0.67 -15.68 -13.60
N ALA A 151 -0.21 -15.45 -14.56
CA ALA A 151 -0.22 -14.22 -15.33
C ALA A 151 -0.39 -12.98 -14.45
N TRP A 152 -1.20 -13.07 -13.38
CA TRP A 152 -1.36 -11.96 -12.44
C TRP A 152 -0.13 -11.74 -11.57
N GLU A 153 0.47 -12.81 -11.06
CA GLU A 153 1.73 -12.76 -10.29
C GLU A 153 2.85 -12.16 -11.15
N ASP A 154 3.00 -12.62 -12.40
CA ASP A 154 3.96 -12.09 -13.37
C ASP A 154 3.71 -10.61 -13.64
N PHE A 155 2.47 -10.20 -13.88
CA PHE A 155 2.11 -8.78 -14.07
C PHE A 155 2.50 -7.90 -12.86
N ILE A 156 2.22 -8.37 -11.64
CA ILE A 156 2.62 -7.64 -10.42
C ILE A 156 4.13 -7.57 -10.30
N ASN A 157 4.84 -8.67 -10.54
CA ASN A 157 6.30 -8.74 -10.46
C ASN A 157 6.98 -7.87 -11.52
N GLU A 158 6.46 -7.83 -12.74
CA GLU A 158 6.93 -6.93 -13.80
C GLU A 158 6.72 -5.47 -13.41
N GLY A 159 5.52 -5.12 -12.91
CA GLY A 159 5.24 -3.76 -12.44
C GLY A 159 6.13 -3.33 -11.27
N LEU A 160 6.44 -4.25 -10.33
CA LEU A 160 7.36 -4.00 -9.23
C LEU A 160 8.82 -3.87 -9.68
N SER A 161 9.15 -4.40 -10.86
CA SER A 161 10.49 -4.31 -11.44
C SER A 161 10.76 -3.00 -12.18
N ALA A 162 9.76 -2.14 -12.35
CA ALA A 162 9.94 -0.83 -12.98
C ALA A 162 10.84 0.08 -12.10
N ASP A 163 11.74 0.86 -12.73
CA ASP A 163 12.55 1.83 -11.99
C ASP A 163 11.68 3.02 -11.55
N PRO A 164 11.58 3.31 -10.24
CA PRO A 164 10.78 4.43 -9.75
C PRO A 164 11.19 5.79 -10.35
N SER A 165 12.47 5.98 -10.69
CA SER A 165 12.99 7.22 -11.28
C SER A 165 12.50 7.44 -12.72
N GLU A 166 12.34 6.35 -13.48
CA GLU A 166 11.78 6.42 -14.83
C GLU A 166 10.28 6.72 -14.77
N LEU A 167 9.56 6.10 -13.83
CA LEU A 167 8.15 6.40 -13.55
C LEU A 167 7.96 7.85 -13.13
N ALA A 168 8.80 8.37 -12.23
CA ALA A 168 8.79 9.77 -11.81
C ALA A 168 8.99 10.71 -13.01
N SER A 169 9.97 10.41 -13.85
CA SER A 169 10.27 11.20 -15.06
C SER A 169 9.11 11.19 -16.05
N ALA A 170 8.51 10.03 -16.32
CA ALA A 170 7.35 9.91 -17.20
C ALA A 170 6.11 10.59 -16.63
N GLY A 171 5.82 10.36 -15.36
CA GLY A 171 4.73 10.99 -14.63
C GLY A 171 4.85 12.51 -14.61
N GLN A 172 6.06 13.05 -14.40
CA GLN A 172 6.28 14.49 -14.40
C GLN A 172 6.02 15.13 -15.77
N ARG A 173 6.40 14.45 -16.87
CA ARG A 173 6.05 14.92 -18.22
C ARG A 173 4.54 15.02 -18.41
N LEU A 174 3.80 13.98 -18.01
CA LEU A 174 2.33 13.99 -18.08
C LEU A 174 1.71 15.05 -17.15
N ALA A 175 2.20 15.17 -15.92
CA ALA A 175 1.76 16.18 -14.96
C ALA A 175 1.95 17.61 -15.50
N ASN A 176 3.05 17.88 -16.20
CA ASN A 176 3.30 19.19 -16.81
C ASN A 176 2.30 19.50 -17.93
N VAL A 177 1.96 18.52 -18.77
CA VAL A 177 0.91 18.66 -19.81
C VAL A 177 -0.44 18.97 -19.14
N LEU A 178 -0.81 18.21 -18.12
CA LEU A 178 -2.08 18.39 -17.40
C LEU A 178 -2.15 19.74 -16.68
N ARG A 179 -1.05 20.21 -16.09
CA ARG A 179 -0.99 21.51 -15.40
C ARG A 179 -1.19 22.69 -16.36
N GLY A 180 -0.76 22.56 -17.61
CA GLY A 180 -1.00 23.56 -18.66
C GLY A 180 -2.42 23.54 -19.23
N GLY A 181 -3.15 22.45 -19.05
CA GLY A 181 -4.50 22.25 -19.57
C GLY A 181 -5.59 22.82 -18.66
N LYS A 182 -6.70 23.28 -19.26
CA LYS A 182 -7.91 23.68 -18.51
C LYS A 182 -8.97 22.59 -18.46
N GLN A 183 -8.96 21.67 -19.41
CA GLN A 183 -9.94 20.59 -19.54
C GLN A 183 -9.27 19.35 -20.15
N VAL A 184 -9.83 18.18 -19.85
CA VAL A 184 -9.49 16.90 -20.49
C VAL A 184 -10.76 16.35 -21.10
N ARG A 185 -10.70 15.96 -22.38
CA ARG A 185 -11.78 15.22 -23.05
C ARG A 185 -11.34 13.78 -23.25
N ILE A 186 -12.08 12.86 -22.64
CA ILE A 186 -11.86 11.42 -22.70
C ILE A 186 -12.88 10.87 -23.71
N THR A 187 -12.39 10.23 -24.78
CA THR A 187 -13.24 9.68 -25.84
C THR A 187 -12.93 8.21 -26.10
N GLY A 188 -13.95 7.44 -26.47
CA GLY A 188 -13.85 6.02 -26.80
C GLY A 188 -15.24 5.40 -27.03
N PRO A 189 -15.35 4.10 -27.30
CA PRO A 189 -16.63 3.43 -27.45
C PRO A 189 -17.54 3.65 -26.23
N GLY A 190 -18.67 4.32 -26.44
CA GLY A 190 -19.63 4.65 -25.36
C GLY A 190 -19.15 5.72 -24.37
N THR A 191 -18.03 6.41 -24.63
CA THR A 191 -17.47 7.43 -23.73
C THR A 191 -17.17 8.71 -24.50
N ASP A 192 -17.77 9.82 -24.06
CA ASP A 192 -17.38 11.19 -24.40
C ASP A 192 -17.58 12.05 -23.16
N LEU A 193 -16.50 12.24 -22.41
CA LEU A 193 -16.52 12.92 -21.12
C LEU A 193 -15.53 14.06 -21.12
N THR A 194 -15.98 15.27 -20.81
CA THR A 194 -15.10 16.41 -20.58
C THR A 194 -15.08 16.78 -19.11
N VAL A 195 -13.89 16.86 -18.53
CA VAL A 195 -13.66 17.28 -17.14
C VAL A 195 -12.80 18.53 -17.08
N ASN A 196 -13.03 19.38 -16.08
CA ASN A 196 -12.31 20.64 -15.89
C ASN A 196 -11.14 20.47 -14.91
N LEU A 197 -9.98 21.05 -15.24
CA LEU A 197 -8.74 20.99 -14.45
C LEU A 197 -8.41 22.29 -13.72
N ILE A 198 -9.20 23.36 -13.89
CA ILE A 198 -8.92 24.67 -13.30
C ILE A 198 -8.81 24.56 -11.78
N GLY A 199 -7.70 25.07 -11.23
CA GLY A 199 -7.42 25.04 -9.80
C GLY A 199 -6.99 23.67 -9.26
N ARG A 200 -6.81 22.65 -10.12
CA ARG A 200 -6.39 21.31 -9.71
C ARG A 200 -4.89 21.12 -9.95
N GLN A 201 -4.24 20.41 -9.03
CA GLN A 201 -2.82 20.09 -9.15
C GLN A 201 -2.64 18.61 -9.47
N PRO A 202 -1.94 18.28 -10.58
CA PRO A 202 -1.57 16.90 -10.86
C PRO A 202 -0.58 16.37 -9.81
N GLN A 203 -0.81 15.14 -9.37
CA GLN A 203 0.01 14.40 -8.42
C GLN A 203 0.55 13.16 -9.11
N VAL A 204 1.87 13.04 -9.19
CA VAL A 204 2.55 11.87 -9.74
C VAL A 204 2.50 10.75 -8.71
N GLN A 205 2.25 9.52 -9.16
CA GLN A 205 2.29 8.31 -8.34
C GLN A 205 3.35 7.38 -8.95
N ASP A 206 4.61 7.65 -8.61
CA ASP A 206 5.80 6.90 -9.04
C ASP A 206 6.26 5.87 -8.01
N GLY A 207 5.62 5.86 -6.83
CA GLY A 207 5.88 4.92 -5.76
C GLY A 207 7.04 5.34 -4.86
N ILE A 208 7.66 6.49 -5.14
CA ILE A 208 8.56 7.15 -4.20
C ILE A 208 7.70 7.90 -3.18
N VAL A 209 8.09 7.86 -1.92
CA VAL A 209 7.50 8.70 -0.87
C VAL A 209 8.62 9.57 -0.32
N ASP A 210 8.68 10.80 -0.82
CA ASP A 210 9.71 11.75 -0.40
C ASP A 210 9.17 13.03 0.23
N GLU A 211 10.07 13.95 0.56
CA GLU A 211 9.73 15.20 1.25
C GLU A 211 8.70 16.05 0.49
N GLN A 212 8.69 15.99 -0.85
CA GLN A 212 7.72 16.72 -1.67
C GLN A 212 6.32 16.11 -1.51
N ASP A 213 6.23 14.78 -1.52
CA ASP A 213 4.99 14.07 -1.21
C ASP A 213 4.49 14.42 0.19
N LEU A 214 5.38 14.33 1.19
CA LEU A 214 5.04 14.61 2.58
C LEU A 214 4.55 16.07 2.76
N ALA A 215 5.12 17.01 2.01
CA ALA A 215 4.72 18.43 2.06
C ALA A 215 3.30 18.66 1.53
N ILE A 216 2.85 17.88 0.54
CA ILE A 216 1.48 17.93 0.01
C ILE A 216 0.53 16.93 0.69
N GLY A 217 1.00 16.26 1.75
CA GLY A 217 0.22 15.29 2.52
C GLY A 217 0.07 13.92 1.86
N ASN A 218 0.78 13.67 0.75
CA ASN A 218 0.92 12.33 0.18
C ASN A 218 1.99 11.57 0.98
N ARG A 219 1.64 10.39 1.49
CA ARG A 219 2.55 9.60 2.34
C ARG A 219 2.61 8.14 1.94
N GLN A 220 1.86 7.79 0.90
CA GLN A 220 1.55 6.41 0.59
C GLN A 220 1.93 6.15 -0.86
N GLY A 221 2.85 5.20 -1.05
CA GLY A 221 3.11 4.58 -2.34
C GLY A 221 2.30 3.28 -2.46
N PHE A 222 1.51 3.14 -3.51
CA PHE A 222 1.00 1.83 -3.93
C PHE A 222 2.05 1.19 -4.83
N LEU A 223 2.26 -0.12 -4.72
CA LEU A 223 3.24 -0.84 -5.52
C LEU A 223 2.63 -2.14 -6.05
N PRO A 224 2.65 -2.38 -7.37
CA PRO A 224 3.17 -1.51 -8.44
C PRO A 224 2.33 -0.23 -8.65
N THR A 225 2.88 0.75 -9.38
CA THR A 225 2.24 2.04 -9.69
C THR A 225 2.67 2.56 -11.07
N GLY A 226 2.20 3.76 -11.45
CA GLY A 226 2.58 4.42 -12.71
C GLY A 226 1.49 5.34 -13.26
N PHE A 227 0.81 6.11 -12.43
CA PHE A 227 -0.28 7.00 -12.86
C PHE A 227 -0.13 8.43 -12.35
N VAL A 228 -0.85 9.36 -12.98
CA VAL A 228 -0.97 10.75 -12.52
C VAL A 228 -2.42 10.99 -12.13
N ARG A 229 -2.64 11.44 -10.89
CA ARG A 229 -3.97 11.79 -10.38
C ARG A 229 -4.18 13.29 -10.43
N VAL A 230 -5.37 13.71 -10.85
CA VAL A 230 -5.86 15.07 -10.67
C VAL A 230 -7.18 14.96 -9.93
N ALA A 231 -7.25 15.48 -8.70
CA ALA A 231 -8.39 15.30 -7.80
C ALA A 231 -9.13 16.61 -7.55
#